data_AF-G2LI89-F1
#
_entry.id   AF-G2LI89-F1
#
_cell.length_a   1.000
_cell.length_b   1.000
_cell.length_c   1.000
_cell.angle_alpha   90.00
_cell.angle_beta   90.00
_cell.angle_gamma   90.00
#
_symmetry.space_group_name_H-M   'P 1'
#
loop_
_entity.id
_entity.type
_entity.pdbx_description
1 polymer ?
#
loop_
_entity_poly.entity_id
_entity_poly.type
_entity_poly.pdbx_seq_one_letter_code
_entity_poly.pdbx_strand_id
1 'polypeptide(L)'
;MFLKVFSFVKMPLIVIFLIAMGRSIIGISGVPYAPRGNAMFSIVNTMLLSSLYFGALSSPVGRFSWTETVLIGLIIAEFAEILIWIMTFASLIGNLQNSYFLHWDSLNIKEGTEIGYRALIPRTVALFTAPIPCIFLACLGRFVFSRLIPLPAQASGGR
;
A
#
# COMPACT_ATOMS: atom_id res chain seq x y z
N MET A 1 -5.34 -17.38 11.78
CA MET A 1 -5.13 -15.92 11.97
C MET A 1 -4.74 -15.25 10.66
N PHE A 2 -3.55 -15.51 10.10
CA PHE A 2 -3.04 -14.85 8.90
C PHE A 2 -4.00 -14.90 7.69
N LEU A 3 -4.48 -16.09 7.29
CA LEU A 3 -5.41 -16.25 6.16
C LEU A 3 -6.73 -15.47 6.34
N LYS A 4 -7.22 -15.35 7.59
CA LYS A 4 -8.43 -14.60 7.90
C LYS A 4 -8.19 -13.10 7.70
N VAL A 5 -7.06 -12.58 8.18
CA VAL A 5 -6.67 -11.17 7.97
C VAL A 5 -6.43 -10.90 6.49
N PHE A 6 -5.71 -11.78 5.80
CA PHE A 6 -5.45 -11.67 4.36
C PHE A 6 -6.75 -11.60 3.53
N SER A 7 -7.71 -12.49 3.81
CA SER A 7 -9.02 -12.46 3.16
C SER A 7 -9.76 -11.13 3.42
N PHE A 8 -9.69 -10.61 4.65
CA PHE A 8 -10.30 -9.34 5.01
C PHE A 8 -9.70 -8.15 4.27
N VAL A 9 -8.38 -8.12 4.10
CA VAL A 9 -7.68 -7.04 3.37
C VAL A 9 -7.56 -7.30 1.87
N LYS A 10 -8.19 -8.35 1.31
CA LYS A 10 -8.05 -8.68 -0.11
C LYS A 10 -8.39 -7.51 -1.04
N MET A 11 -9.44 -6.76 -0.73
CA MET A 11 -9.87 -5.61 -1.55
C MET A 11 -8.81 -4.51 -1.65
N PRO A 12 -8.25 -3.97 -0.54
CA PRO A 12 -7.19 -2.96 -0.65
C PRO A 12 -5.93 -3.51 -1.31
N LEU A 13 -5.58 -4.80 -1.15
CA LEU A 13 -4.46 -5.39 -1.88
C LEU A 13 -4.69 -5.36 -3.41
N ILE A 14 -5.90 -5.66 -3.87
CA ILE A 14 -6.27 -5.55 -5.29
C ILE A 14 -6.17 -4.10 -5.76
N VAL A 15 -6.66 -3.14 -4.97
CA VAL A 15 -6.59 -1.70 -5.32
C VAL A 15 -5.14 -1.23 -5.42
N ILE A 16 -4.28 -1.61 -4.46
CA ILE A 16 -2.85 -1.32 -4.48
C ILE A 16 -2.20 -1.90 -5.73
N PHE A 17 -2.55 -3.14 -6.10
CA PHE A 17 -2.06 -3.79 -7.32
C PHE A 17 -2.45 -3.00 -8.57
N LEU A 18 -3.72 -2.62 -8.70
CA LEU A 18 -4.21 -1.84 -9.84
C LEU A 18 -3.53 -0.47 -9.92
N ILE A 19 -3.31 0.20 -8.79
CA ILE A 19 -2.62 1.49 -8.75
C ILE A 19 -1.16 1.34 -9.18
N ALA A 20 -0.46 0.30 -8.73
CA ALA A 20 0.91 0.04 -9.18
C ALA A 20 1.00 -0.27 -10.68
N MET A 21 0.04 -1.03 -11.21
CA MET A 21 -0.06 -1.30 -12.64
C MET A 21 -0.34 -0.03 -13.44
N GLY A 22 -1.32 0.78 -13.02
CA GLY A 22 -1.62 2.06 -13.65
C GLY A 22 -0.41 3.00 -13.65
N ARG A 23 0.29 3.08 -12.52
CA ARG A 23 1.54 3.84 -12.37
C ARG A 23 2.61 3.39 -13.36
N SER A 24 2.73 2.08 -13.58
CA SER A 24 3.71 1.50 -14.50
C SER A 24 3.38 1.83 -15.94
N ILE A 25 2.13 1.59 -16.35
CA ILE A 25 1.65 1.85 -17.72
C ILE A 25 1.85 3.32 -18.08
N ILE A 26 1.40 4.22 -17.22
CA ILE A 26 1.46 5.67 -17.44
C ILE A 26 2.91 6.16 -17.52
N GLY A 27 3.79 5.65 -16.65
CA GLY A 27 5.22 5.99 -16.70
C GLY A 27 5.88 5.53 -18.00
N ILE A 28 5.62 4.29 -18.43
CA ILE A 28 6.15 3.77 -19.69
C ILE A 28 5.59 4.54 -20.90
N SER A 29 4.34 4.99 -20.84
CA SER A 29 3.72 5.85 -21.87
C SER A 29 4.29 7.28 -21.93
N GLY A 30 5.26 7.64 -21.08
CA GLY A 30 5.95 8.93 -21.14
C GLY A 30 5.16 10.10 -20.57
N VAL A 31 4.10 9.85 -19.79
CA VAL A 31 3.34 10.91 -19.12
C VAL A 31 4.23 11.54 -18.04
N PRO A 32 4.24 12.88 -17.86
CA PRO A 32 5.05 13.52 -16.83
C PRO A 32 4.73 13.05 -15.41
N TYR A 33 5.77 12.66 -14.66
CA TYR A 33 5.64 12.17 -13.28
C TYR A 33 5.01 13.21 -12.33
N ALA A 34 5.46 14.46 -12.42
CA ALA A 34 4.99 15.57 -11.61
C ALA A 34 4.30 16.65 -12.47
N PRO A 35 3.32 17.40 -11.92
CA PRO A 35 2.79 17.31 -10.56
C PRO A 35 1.61 16.32 -10.40
N ARG A 36 1.00 15.86 -11.50
CA ARG A 36 -0.29 15.13 -11.46
C ARG A 36 -0.14 13.60 -11.43
N GLY A 37 0.84 13.04 -12.14
CA GLY A 37 1.04 11.60 -12.25
C GLY A 37 1.28 10.92 -10.89
N ASN A 38 2.11 11.53 -10.05
CA ASN A 38 2.42 11.02 -8.72
C ASN A 38 1.20 11.04 -7.78
N ALA A 39 0.40 12.12 -7.82
CA ALA A 39 -0.75 12.28 -6.95
C ALA A 39 -1.87 11.28 -7.26
N MET A 40 -2.13 11.00 -8.54
CA MET A 40 -3.19 10.10 -8.97
C MET A 40 -2.90 8.63 -8.67
N PHE A 41 -1.62 8.23 -8.73
CA PHE A 41 -1.19 6.83 -8.54
C PHE A 41 -0.18 6.70 -7.40
N SER A 42 -0.49 7.29 -6.25
CA SER A 42 0.34 7.21 -5.04
C SER A 42 0.04 5.92 -4.27
N ILE A 43 0.88 4.90 -4.48
CA ILE A 43 0.82 3.62 -3.75
C ILE A 43 0.95 3.86 -2.24
N VAL A 44 1.83 4.79 -1.84
CA VAL A 44 2.06 5.15 -0.44
C VAL A 44 0.78 5.67 0.22
N ASN A 45 0.09 6.64 -0.40
CA ASN A 45 -1.16 7.16 0.15
C ASN A 45 -2.23 6.07 0.20
N THR A 46 -2.31 5.22 -0.83
CA THR A 46 -3.26 4.10 -0.85
C THR A 46 -3.01 3.14 0.30
N MET A 47 -1.77 2.72 0.58
CA MET A 47 -1.49 1.79 1.67
C MET A 47 -1.74 2.40 3.05
N LEU A 48 -1.42 3.69 3.24
CA LEU A 48 -1.65 4.39 4.51
C LEU A 48 -3.16 4.56 4.79
N LEU A 49 -3.92 5.03 3.80
CA LEU A 49 -5.37 5.18 3.91
C LEU A 49 -6.07 3.82 4.09
N SER A 50 -5.61 2.79 3.35
CA SER A 50 -6.13 1.43 3.49
C SER A 50 -5.87 0.88 4.88
N SER A 51 -4.67 1.08 5.43
CA SER A 51 -4.33 0.64 6.78
C SER A 51 -5.22 1.31 7.83
N LEU A 52 -5.42 2.63 7.73
CA LEU A 52 -6.32 3.37 8.61
C LEU A 52 -7.77 2.83 8.54
N TYR A 53 -8.30 2.70 7.32
CA TYR A 53 -9.69 2.30 7.09
C TYR A 53 -9.97 0.85 7.51
N PHE A 54 -9.12 -0.09 7.11
CA PHE A 54 -9.27 -1.50 7.50
C PHE A 54 -8.92 -1.73 8.97
N GLY A 55 -8.06 -0.89 9.55
CA GLY A 55 -7.87 -0.79 10.99
C GLY A 55 -9.17 -0.42 11.72
N ALA A 56 -9.87 0.62 11.26
CA ALA A 56 -11.15 1.04 11.82
C ALA A 56 -12.21 -0.09 11.76
N LEU A 57 -12.27 -0.82 10.65
CA LEU A 57 -13.22 -1.92 10.44
C LEU A 57 -12.83 -3.23 11.16
N SER A 58 -11.61 -3.34 11.67
CA SER A 58 -11.04 -4.60 12.20
C SER A 58 -11.88 -5.23 13.31
N SER A 59 -12.35 -4.43 14.27
CA SER A 59 -13.20 -4.89 15.37
C SER A 59 -14.66 -5.10 14.98
N PRO A 60 -15.38 -4.08 14.44
CA PRO A 60 -16.83 -4.18 14.21
C PRO A 60 -17.19 -5.15 13.07
N VAL A 61 -16.35 -5.23 12.03
CA VAL A 61 -16.61 -6.07 10.85
C VAL A 61 -15.78 -7.35 10.90
N GLY A 62 -14.46 -7.21 11.10
CA GLY A 62 -13.54 -8.36 11.09
C GLY A 62 -13.59 -9.23 12.35
N ARG A 63 -14.18 -8.72 13.44
CA ARG A 63 -14.15 -9.33 14.78
C ARG A 63 -12.74 -9.74 15.18
N PHE A 64 -11.78 -8.87 14.92
CA PHE A 64 -10.37 -9.10 15.15
C PHE A 64 -9.94 -8.59 16.52
N SER A 65 -8.89 -9.20 17.05
CA SER A 65 -8.07 -8.73 18.18
C SER A 65 -7.12 -7.61 17.75
N TRP A 66 -6.41 -7.04 18.73
CA TRP A 66 -5.35 -6.06 18.47
C TRP A 66 -4.19 -6.64 17.66
N THR A 67 -3.78 -7.88 17.93
CA THR A 67 -2.72 -8.56 17.17
C THR A 67 -3.10 -8.71 15.70
N GLU A 68 -4.34 -9.08 15.41
CA GLU A 68 -4.85 -9.14 14.04
C GLU A 68 -4.95 -7.76 13.38
N THR A 69 -5.16 -6.69 14.17
CA THR A 69 -5.13 -5.30 13.68
C THR A 69 -3.73 -4.86 13.30
N VAL A 70 -2.71 -5.25 14.09
CA VAL A 70 -1.30 -5.05 13.72
C VAL A 70 -0.99 -5.78 12.41
N LEU A 71 -1.48 -7.02 12.26
CA LEU A 71 -1.29 -7.79 11.03
C LEU A 71 -1.95 -7.14 9.80
N ILE A 72 -3.07 -6.41 9.95
CA ILE A 72 -3.68 -5.65 8.84
C ILE A 72 -2.67 -4.64 8.29
N GLY A 73 -2.10 -3.79 9.15
CA GLY A 73 -1.14 -2.78 8.73
C GLY A 73 0.13 -3.39 8.13
N LEU A 74 0.65 -4.46 8.74
CA LEU A 74 1.81 -5.19 8.24
C LEU A 74 1.57 -5.77 6.84
N ILE A 75 0.48 -6.53 6.64
CA ILE A 75 0.20 -7.19 5.35
C ILE A 75 0.01 -6.16 4.24
N ILE A 76 -0.71 -5.07 4.51
CA ILE A 76 -0.95 -4.01 3.53
C ILE A 76 0.37 -3.33 3.11
N ALA A 77 1.24 -3.01 4.08
CA ALA A 77 2.53 -2.37 3.80
C ALA A 77 3.49 -3.29 3.04
N GLU A 78 3.67 -4.52 3.54
CA GLU A 78 4.59 -5.49 2.93
C GLU A 78 4.16 -5.82 1.50
N PHE A 79 2.88 -6.02 1.25
CA PHE A 79 2.39 -6.25 -0.11
C PHE A 79 2.68 -5.07 -1.04
N ALA A 80 2.44 -3.84 -0.57
CA ALA A 80 2.70 -2.64 -1.35
C ALA A 80 4.19 -2.46 -1.67
N GLU A 81 5.07 -2.61 -0.68
CA GLU A 81 6.50 -2.43 -0.86
C GLU A 81 7.14 -3.56 -1.66
N ILE A 82 6.70 -4.82 -1.49
CA ILE A 82 7.12 -5.93 -2.36
C ILE A 82 6.77 -5.61 -3.81
N LEU A 83 5.56 -5.10 -4.05
CA LEU A 83 5.13 -4.74 -5.39
C LEU A 83 5.96 -3.58 -5.95
N ILE A 84 6.20 -2.52 -5.17
CA ILE A 84 7.07 -1.41 -5.57
C ILE A 84 8.48 -1.91 -5.91
N TRP A 85 9.04 -2.80 -5.08
CA TRP A 85 10.35 -3.39 -5.28
C TRP A 85 10.40 -4.19 -6.57
N ILE A 86 9.42 -5.07 -6.81
CA ILE A 86 9.31 -5.88 -8.03
C ILE A 86 9.19 -4.98 -9.27
N MET A 87 8.34 -3.95 -9.23
CA MET A 87 8.18 -3.04 -10.38
C MET A 87 9.43 -2.17 -10.63
N THR A 88 10.14 -1.80 -9.57
CA THR A 88 11.45 -1.13 -9.68
C THR A 88 12.46 -2.05 -10.35
N PHE A 89 12.57 -3.30 -9.88
CA PHE A 89 13.46 -4.30 -10.44
C PHE A 89 13.15 -4.63 -11.91
N ALA A 90 11.87 -4.83 -12.23
CA ALA A 90 11.42 -5.04 -13.60
C ALA A 90 11.72 -3.84 -14.51
N SER A 91 11.58 -2.62 -14.00
CA SER A 91 11.93 -1.40 -14.75
C SER A 91 13.42 -1.33 -15.06
N LEU A 92 14.28 -1.77 -14.13
CA LEU A 92 15.73 -1.82 -14.33
C LEU A 92 16.12 -2.86 -15.39
N ILE A 93 15.61 -4.09 -15.27
CA ILE A 93 15.92 -5.16 -16.24
C ILE A 93 15.37 -4.83 -17.63
N GLY A 94 14.19 -4.24 -17.71
CA GLY A 94 13.57 -3.83 -18.97
C GLY A 94 14.15 -2.53 -19.57
N ASN A 95 15.15 -1.92 -18.92
CA ASN A 95 15.72 -0.63 -19.31
C ASN A 95 14.65 0.48 -19.51
N LEU A 96 13.60 0.46 -18.68
CA LEU A 96 12.45 1.35 -18.78
C LEU A 96 12.72 2.69 -18.09
N GLN A 97 13.58 3.52 -18.69
CA GLN A 97 14.07 4.77 -18.09
C GLN A 97 12.95 5.78 -17.75
N ASN A 98 11.83 5.75 -18.49
CA ASN A 98 10.67 6.61 -18.22
C ASN A 98 9.77 6.08 -17.09
N SER A 99 10.08 4.94 -16.49
CA SER A 99 9.28 4.34 -15.43
C SER A 99 9.18 5.23 -14.20
N TYR A 100 7.96 5.40 -13.69
CA TYR A 100 7.70 6.12 -12.44
C TYR A 100 8.31 5.46 -11.20
N PHE A 101 8.77 4.21 -11.30
CA PHE A 101 9.48 3.52 -10.22
C PHE A 101 10.96 3.89 -10.14
N LEU A 102 11.53 4.39 -11.24
CA LEU A 102 12.92 4.85 -11.34
C LEU A 102 13.04 6.37 -11.20
N HIS A 103 11.92 7.09 -11.18
CA HIS A 103 11.92 8.54 -11.06
C HIS A 103 12.53 8.99 -9.73
N TRP A 104 13.41 10.00 -9.76
CA TRP A 104 14.16 10.51 -8.60
C TRP A 104 13.25 10.90 -7.42
N ASP A 105 12.12 11.56 -7.71
CA ASP A 105 11.14 11.97 -6.68
C ASP A 105 10.49 10.76 -6.01
N SER A 106 10.27 9.68 -6.75
CA SER A 106 9.69 8.44 -6.20
C SER A 106 10.64 7.70 -5.26
N LEU A 107 11.94 8.00 -5.35
CA LEU A 107 13.00 7.42 -4.57
C LEU A 107 13.47 8.37 -3.45
N ASN A 108 12.85 9.56 -3.36
CA ASN A 108 13.21 10.62 -2.42
C ASN A 108 14.70 10.98 -2.48
N ILE A 109 15.22 11.13 -3.69
CA ILE A 109 16.61 11.54 -3.93
C ILE A 109 16.67 12.80 -4.78
N LYS A 110 17.88 13.37 -4.89
CA LYS A 110 18.12 14.61 -5.63
C LYS A 110 17.72 14.48 -7.10
N GLU A 111 17.05 15.52 -7.61
CA GLU A 111 16.66 15.63 -9.01
C GLU A 111 17.83 15.43 -9.97
N GLY A 112 17.58 14.73 -11.09
CA GLY A 112 18.57 14.43 -12.12
C GLY A 112 19.59 13.35 -11.76
N THR A 113 19.50 12.73 -10.58
CA THR A 113 20.40 11.63 -10.22
C THR A 113 20.06 10.38 -11.03
N GLU A 114 21.02 9.86 -11.78
CA GLU A 114 20.94 8.53 -12.39
C GLU A 114 21.32 7.46 -11.37
N ILE A 115 20.43 6.50 -11.14
CA ILE A 115 20.47 5.67 -9.93
C ILE A 115 20.68 4.19 -10.28
N GLY A 116 20.36 3.77 -11.51
CA GLY A 116 20.47 2.37 -11.94
C GLY A 116 19.99 1.39 -10.87
N TYR A 117 20.77 0.33 -10.63
CA TYR A 117 20.47 -0.65 -9.58
C TYR A 117 20.50 -0.11 -8.15
N ARG A 118 21.11 1.05 -7.89
CA ARG A 118 21.08 1.68 -6.56
C ARG A 118 19.66 2.14 -6.19
N ALA A 119 18.74 2.25 -7.15
CA ALA A 119 17.33 2.50 -6.88
C ALA A 119 16.69 1.42 -5.98
N LEU A 120 17.25 0.20 -5.94
CA LEU A 120 16.75 -0.87 -5.08
C LEU A 120 17.09 -0.66 -3.60
N ILE A 121 18.13 0.12 -3.27
CA ILE A 121 18.54 0.36 -1.88
C ILE A 121 17.41 1.03 -1.07
N PRO A 122 16.88 2.20 -1.46
CA PRO A 122 15.79 2.83 -0.72
C PRO A 122 14.51 1.97 -0.72
N ARG A 123 14.26 1.17 -1.77
CA ARG A 123 13.12 0.23 -1.79
C ARG A 123 13.27 -0.90 -0.78
N THR A 124 14.47 -1.47 -0.68
CA THR A 124 14.77 -2.50 0.33
C THR A 124 14.66 -1.94 1.74
N VAL A 125 15.10 -0.70 1.97
CA VAL A 125 14.89 -0.03 3.28
C VAL A 125 13.40 0.15 3.54
N ALA A 126 12.63 0.57 2.54
CA ALA A 126 11.18 0.79 2.66
C ALA A 126 10.41 -0.49 3.04
N LEU A 127 10.83 -1.68 2.57
CA LEU A 127 10.24 -2.96 2.99
C LEU A 127 10.18 -3.09 4.53
N PHE A 128 11.22 -2.63 5.24
CA PHE A 128 11.28 -2.75 6.69
C PHE A 128 10.70 -1.54 7.42
N THR A 129 10.71 -0.35 6.81
CA THR A 129 10.27 0.88 7.49
C THR A 129 8.80 1.22 7.22
N ALA A 130 8.24 0.92 6.05
CA ALA A 130 6.85 1.20 5.69
C ALA A 130 5.80 0.47 6.55
N PRO A 131 6.04 -0.75 7.06
CA PRO A 131 5.12 -1.38 8.00
C PRO A 131 4.87 -0.56 9.26
N ILE A 132 5.86 0.21 9.75
CA ILE A 132 5.74 0.97 11.00
C ILE A 132 4.58 1.98 10.96
N PRO A 133 4.53 2.95 10.01
CA PRO A 133 3.42 3.89 9.93
C PRO A 133 2.09 3.18 9.60
N CYS A 134 2.09 2.12 8.78
CA CYS A 134 0.85 1.39 8.46
C CYS A 134 0.26 0.64 9.66
N ILE A 135 1.10 0.00 10.48
CA ILE A 135 0.69 -0.62 11.75
C ILE A 135 0.14 0.45 12.68
N PHE A 136 0.86 1.56 12.85
CA PHE A 136 0.41 2.67 13.68
C PHE A 136 -0.96 3.19 13.23
N LEU A 137 -1.14 3.44 11.92
CA LEU A 137 -2.42 3.91 11.37
C LEU A 137 -3.54 2.87 11.50
N ALA A 138 -3.26 1.57 11.34
CA ALA A 138 -4.27 0.53 11.55
C ALA A 138 -4.73 0.49 13.01
N CYS A 139 -3.79 0.57 13.95
CA CYS A 139 -4.10 0.64 15.37
C CYS A 139 -4.85 1.93 15.74
N LEU A 140 -4.42 3.08 15.22
CA LEU A 140 -5.07 4.38 15.40
C LEU A 140 -6.50 4.34 14.83
N GLY A 141 -6.67 3.79 13.64
CA GLY A 141 -7.96 3.66 12.97
C GLY A 141 -8.93 2.83 13.81
N ARG A 142 -8.46 1.70 14.33
CA ARG A 142 -9.23 0.90 15.29
C ARG A 142 -9.57 1.72 16.54
N PHE A 143 -8.58 2.33 17.17
CA PHE A 143 -8.75 3.02 18.44
C PHE A 143 -9.79 4.15 18.36
N VAL A 144 -9.69 4.98 17.33
CA VAL A 144 -10.51 6.19 17.18
C VAL A 144 -11.86 5.89 16.54
N PHE A 145 -11.89 5.10 15.46
CA PHE A 145 -13.06 5.03 14.59
C PHE A 145 -13.89 3.75 14.73
N SER A 146 -13.37 2.68 15.33
CA SER A 146 -14.11 1.40 15.41
C SER A 146 -15.46 1.51 16.13
N ARG A 147 -15.58 2.45 17.07
CA ARG A 147 -16.82 2.72 17.83
C ARG A 147 -17.86 3.51 17.05
N LEU A 148 -17.47 4.17 15.96
CA LEU A 148 -18.35 4.97 15.12
C LEU A 148 -18.97 4.15 13.98
N ILE A 149 -18.48 2.92 13.77
CA ILE A 149 -18.92 2.08 12.66
C ILE A 149 -20.16 1.29 13.10
N PRO A 150 -21.30 1.44 12.42
CA PRO A 150 -22.49 0.65 12.71
C PRO A 150 -22.20 -0.83 12.48
N LEU A 151 -22.69 -1.67 13.40
CA LEU A 151 -22.52 -3.11 13.28
C LEU A 151 -23.29 -3.64 12.06
N PRO A 152 -22.75 -4.64 11.34
CA PRO A 152 -23.48 -5.24 10.23
C PRO A 152 -24.82 -5.79 10.74
N ALA A 153 -25.89 -5.51 9.99
CA ALA A 153 -27.23 -6.01 10.30
C ALA A 153 -27.16 -7.54 10.49
N GLN A 154 -27.66 -8.03 11.63
CA GLN A 154 -27.79 -9.47 11.81
C GLN A 154 -28.75 -9.96 10.73
N ALA A 155 -28.29 -10.89 9.89
CA ALA A 155 -29.18 -11.56 8.95
C ALA A 155 -30.33 -12.15 9.77
N SER A 156 -31.55 -11.63 9.56
CA SER A 156 -32.75 -12.15 10.16
C SER A 156 -32.84 -13.62 9.78
N GLY A 157 -32.57 -14.50 10.74
CA GLY A 157 -32.59 -15.94 10.52
C GLY A 157 -33.95 -16.36 9.99
N GLY A 158 -33.98 -16.77 8.71
CA GLY A 158 -35.05 -17.61 8.20
C GLY A 158 -35.02 -18.89 9.02
N ARG A 159 -36.06 -19.07 9.85
CA ARG A 159 -36.41 -20.36 10.42
C ARG A 159 -36.93 -21.27 9.32
#